data_AF-A0AAV8XNE4-F1
#
_entry.id   AF-A0AAV8XNE4-F1
#
_cell.length_a   1.000
_cell.length_b   1.000
_cell.length_c   1.000
_cell.angle_alpha   90.00
_cell.angle_beta   90.00
_cell.angle_gamma   90.00
#
_symmetry.space_group_name_H-M   'P 1'
#
loop_
_entity.id
_entity.type
_entity.pdbx_description
1 polymer ?
#
loop_
_entity_poly.entity_id
_entity_poly.type
_entity_poly.pdbx_seq_one_letter_code
_entity_poly.pdbx_strand_id
1 'polypeptide(L)'
;MPNCAKCKQDIEDNEIYFDCDSCKRPIHAQPYSDFTSCEIKCTQLKKRVLRFVCNDCNSGLLQIPSIIQTIQELKTEIDLLKAPTPTKSSDSNPVSILQVNEIISEMNECELRKKNVMVFGLPENQNNIQAEKKYGA
;
A
#
# COMPACT_ATOMS: atom_id res chain seq x y z
N MET A 1 17.42 14.67 -29.93
CA MET A 1 16.12 15.32 -30.20
C MET A 1 15.26 15.23 -28.94
N PRO A 2 14.41 16.21 -28.64
CA PRO A 2 13.51 16.13 -27.50
C PRO A 2 12.50 14.99 -27.70
N ASN A 3 12.20 14.24 -26.64
CA ASN A 3 11.26 13.12 -26.68
C ASN A 3 9.92 13.51 -26.04
N CYS A 4 8.83 13.26 -26.74
CA CYS A 4 7.49 13.62 -26.31
C CYS A 4 7.07 12.86 -25.03
N ALA A 5 6.69 13.60 -23.99
CA ALA A 5 6.34 13.02 -22.70
C ALA A 5 5.13 12.07 -22.76
N LYS A 6 4.22 12.25 -23.73
CA LYS A 6 2.97 11.48 -23.85
C LYS A 6 3.13 10.24 -24.74
N CYS A 7 3.70 10.36 -25.94
CA CYS A 7 3.84 9.22 -26.87
C CYS A 7 5.19 8.50 -26.82
N LYS A 8 6.17 9.05 -26.09
CA LYS A 8 7.54 8.52 -25.95
C LYS A 8 8.34 8.45 -27.26
N GLN A 9 7.85 9.09 -28.32
CA GLN A 9 8.56 9.22 -29.59
C GLN A 9 9.38 10.50 -29.61
N ASP A 10 10.46 10.46 -30.38
CA ASP A 10 11.27 11.65 -30.63
C ASP A 10 10.49 12.64 -31.49
N ILE A 11 10.64 13.91 -31.16
CA ILE A 11 10.02 15.02 -31.89
C ILE A 11 10.93 15.35 -33.07
N GLU A 12 10.40 15.24 -34.29
CA GLU A 12 11.13 15.58 -35.51
C GLU A 12 11.17 17.11 -35.72
N ASP A 13 12.14 17.60 -36.51
CA ASP A 13 12.33 19.04 -36.73
C ASP A 13 11.13 19.75 -37.38
N ASN A 14 10.26 18.98 -38.06
CA ASN A 14 9.05 19.49 -38.72
C ASN A 14 7.80 19.45 -37.82
N GLU A 15 7.89 18.88 -36.63
CA GLU A 15 6.74 18.70 -35.74
C GLU A 15 6.59 19.88 -34.77
N ILE A 16 5.34 20.26 -34.52
CA ILE A 16 5.02 21.29 -33.55
C ILE A 16 4.94 20.66 -32.16
N TYR A 17 5.75 21.19 -31.24
CA TYR A 17 5.72 20.80 -29.83
C TYR A 17 5.76 22.02 -28.91
N PHE A 18 5.44 21.79 -27.63
CA PHE A 18 5.64 22.78 -26.58
C PHE A 18 5.92 22.15 -25.23
N ASP A 19 6.54 22.92 -24.35
CA ASP A 19 6.93 22.45 -23.02
C ASP A 19 5.82 22.71 -22.00
N CYS A 20 5.58 21.70 -21.16
CA CYS A 20 4.77 21.85 -19.95
C CYS A 20 5.40 22.91 -19.04
N ASP A 21 4.64 23.93 -18.63
CA ASP A 21 5.14 25.01 -17.77
C ASP A 21 5.58 24.53 -16.39
N SER A 22 5.04 23.39 -15.93
CA SER A 22 5.37 22.77 -14.64
C SER A 22 6.59 21.85 -14.72
N CYS A 23 6.51 20.74 -15.48
CA CYS A 23 7.61 19.75 -15.54
C CYS A 23 8.65 19.99 -16.65
N LYS A 24 8.46 21.01 -17.49
CA LYS A 24 9.35 21.36 -18.62
C LYS A 24 9.57 20.23 -19.64
N ARG A 25 8.74 19.19 -19.62
CA ARG A 25 8.79 18.10 -20.60
C ARG A 25 8.07 18.53 -21.89
N PRO A 26 8.63 18.21 -23.07
CA PRO A 26 8.05 18.57 -24.35
C PRO A 26 6.89 17.62 -24.70
N ILE A 27 5.87 18.17 -25.34
CA ILE A 27 4.67 17.44 -25.77
C ILE A 27 4.33 17.88 -27.19
N HIS A 28 4.08 16.90 -28.07
CA HIS A 28 3.52 17.12 -29.40
C HIS A 28 2.21 17.90 -29.30
N ALA A 29 2.09 18.97 -30.11
CA ALA A 29 0.89 19.79 -30.12
C ALA A 29 -0.34 19.01 -30.59
N GLN A 30 -0.19 18.13 -31.59
CA GLN A 30 -1.23 17.19 -31.99
C GLN A 30 -0.66 15.79 -32.14
N PRO A 31 -1.44 14.74 -31.85
CA PRO A 31 -2.78 14.73 -31.23
C PRO A 31 -2.77 14.83 -29.69
N TYR A 32 -1.63 15.13 -29.07
CA TYR A 32 -1.37 14.80 -27.67
C TYR A 32 -1.70 15.89 -26.65
N SER A 33 -1.97 17.12 -27.08
CA SER A 33 -2.11 18.26 -26.17
C SER A 33 -3.54 18.76 -25.90
N ASP A 34 -4.54 18.10 -26.47
CA ASP A 34 -5.97 18.45 -26.37
C ASP A 34 -6.32 19.90 -26.79
N PHE A 35 -5.36 20.62 -27.38
CA PHE A 35 -5.53 21.98 -27.87
C PHE A 35 -6.08 22.03 -29.30
N THR A 36 -6.95 23.01 -29.51
CA THR A 36 -7.37 23.46 -30.84
C THR A 36 -6.22 24.15 -31.57
N SER A 37 -6.32 24.24 -32.89
CA SER A 37 -5.32 24.93 -33.72
C SER A 37 -5.10 26.40 -33.32
N CYS A 38 -6.13 27.06 -32.79
CA CYS A 38 -6.03 28.44 -32.28
C CYS A 38 -5.21 28.49 -30.97
N GLU A 39 -5.44 27.57 -30.05
CA GLU A 39 -4.71 27.50 -28.78
C GLU A 39 -3.24 27.15 -28.98
N ILE A 40 -2.93 26.26 -29.93
CA ILE A 40 -1.55 25.93 -30.31
C ILE A 40 -0.81 27.18 -30.82
N LYS A 41 -1.46 28.04 -31.62
CA LYS A 41 -0.84 29.31 -32.07
C LYS A 41 -0.60 30.25 -30.90
N CYS A 42 -1.53 30.33 -29.95
CA CYS A 42 -1.40 31.17 -28.77
C CYS A 42 -0.27 30.71 -27.84
N THR A 43 -0.03 29.41 -27.71
CA THR A 43 1.00 28.86 -26.81
C THR A 43 2.42 29.04 -27.35
N GLN A 44 2.59 29.28 -28.65
CA GLN A 44 3.87 29.62 -29.31
C GLN A 44 4.26 31.10 -29.16
N LEU A 45 3.38 31.96 -28.65
CA LEU A 45 3.69 33.37 -28.46
C LEU A 45 4.74 33.56 -27.35
N LYS A 46 5.79 34.35 -27.63
CA LYS A 46 6.89 34.63 -26.69
C LYS A 46 6.46 35.19 -25.34
N LYS A 47 5.32 35.90 -25.30
CA LYS A 47 4.67 36.38 -24.08
C LYS A 47 3.26 35.81 -24.02
N ARG A 48 3.13 34.63 -23.42
CA ARG A 48 1.84 34.00 -23.16
C ARG A 48 1.37 34.28 -21.73
N VAL A 49 0.10 34.66 -21.59
CA VAL A 49 -0.59 34.75 -20.29
C VAL A 49 -1.09 33.38 -19.87
N LEU A 50 -1.52 32.58 -20.84
CA LEU A 50 -2.01 31.21 -20.63
C LEU A 50 -0.83 30.26 -20.41
N ARG A 51 -0.90 29.51 -19.32
CA ARG A 51 0.05 28.45 -19.00
C ARG A 51 -0.48 27.13 -19.52
N PHE A 52 0.40 26.30 -20.07
CA PHE A 52 0.12 24.92 -20.42
C PHE A 52 0.69 23.99 -19.34
N VAL A 53 -0.16 23.12 -18.81
CA VAL A 53 0.23 22.09 -17.83
C VAL A 53 -0.24 20.74 -18.36
N CYS A 54 0.67 19.77 -18.45
CA CYS A 54 0.32 18.43 -18.94
C CYS A 54 -0.59 17.68 -17.97
N ASN A 55 -1.30 16.66 -18.48
CA ASN A 55 -2.26 15.89 -17.69
C ASN A 55 -1.65 15.27 -16.42
N ASP A 56 -0.40 14.79 -16.46
CA ASP A 56 0.30 14.26 -15.28
C ASP A 56 0.49 15.33 -14.19
N CYS A 57 0.88 16.55 -14.60
CA CYS A 57 1.05 17.64 -13.65
C CYS A 57 -0.30 18.14 -13.13
N ASN A 58 -1.32 18.17 -13.99
CA ASN A 58 -2.66 18.57 -13.61
C ASN A 58 -3.29 17.57 -12.63
N SER A 59 -3.16 16.27 -12.89
CA SER A 59 -3.63 15.20 -12.00
C SER A 59 -2.85 15.19 -10.69
N GLY A 60 -1.54 15.40 -10.74
CA GLY A 60 -0.71 15.56 -9.54
C GLY A 60 -1.21 16.70 -8.65
N LEU A 61 -1.50 17.88 -9.21
CA LEU A 61 -2.03 19.02 -8.46
C LEU A 61 -3.38 18.70 -7.77
N LEU A 62 -4.24 17.92 -8.42
CA LEU A 62 -5.52 17.49 -7.85
C LEU A 62 -5.36 16.44 -6.74
N GLN A 63 -4.30 15.63 -6.78
CA GLN A 63 -4.05 14.59 -5.78
C GLN A 63 -3.34 15.11 -4.52
N ILE A 64 -2.61 16.23 -4.60
CA ILE A 64 -1.86 16.79 -3.47
C ILE A 64 -2.72 16.95 -2.19
N PRO A 65 -3.92 17.55 -2.23
CA PRO A 65 -4.75 17.70 -1.03
C PRO A 65 -5.10 16.36 -0.37
N SER A 66 -5.46 15.36 -1.18
CA SER A 66 -5.78 14.01 -0.68
C SER A 66 -4.57 13.34 -0.06
N ILE A 67 -3.39 13.44 -0.68
CA ILE A 67 -2.15 12.89 -0.14
C ILE A 67 -1.80 13.55 1.20
N ILE A 68 -1.96 14.87 1.32
CA ILE A 68 -1.74 15.60 2.58
C ILE A 68 -2.66 15.07 3.68
N GLN A 69 -3.94 14.85 3.36
CA GLN A 69 -4.90 14.27 4.31
C GLN A 69 -4.46 12.87 4.76
N THR A 70 -4.13 11.98 3.84
CA THR A 70 -3.68 10.61 4.18
C THR A 70 -2.41 10.64 5.04
N ILE A 71 -1.47 11.56 4.79
CA ILE A 71 -0.28 11.72 5.62
C ILE A 71 -0.64 12.18 7.04
N GLN A 72 -1.63 13.06 7.21
CA GLN A 72 -2.11 13.51 8.52
C GLN A 72 -2.80 12.38 9.29
N GLU A 73 -3.62 11.59 8.63
CA GLU A 73 -4.27 10.40 9.20
C GLU A 73 -3.21 9.39 9.68
N LEU A 74 -2.26 9.05 8.81
CA LEU A 74 -1.16 8.14 9.17
C LEU A 74 -0.31 8.65 10.34
N LYS A 75 -0.01 9.96 10.39
CA LYS A 75 0.68 10.55 11.54
C LYS A 75 -0.10 10.39 12.83
N THR A 76 -1.42 10.62 12.77
CA THR A 76 -2.31 10.45 13.92
C THR A 76 -2.34 9.01 14.41
N GLU A 77 -2.43 8.04 13.48
CA GLU A 77 -2.36 6.62 13.83
C GLU A 77 -1.01 6.24 14.46
N ILE A 78 0.10 6.72 13.90
CA ILE A 78 1.44 6.49 14.47
C ILE A 78 1.54 7.06 15.89
N ASP A 79 1.01 8.26 16.12
CA ASP A 79 1.04 8.89 17.43
C ASP A 79 0.16 8.14 18.45
N LEU A 80 -0.98 7.60 18.02
CA LEU A 80 -1.81 6.71 18.84
C LEU A 80 -1.09 5.39 19.17
N LEU A 81 -0.38 4.79 18.22
CA LEU A 81 0.38 3.55 18.44
C LEU A 81 1.60 3.77 19.34
N LYS A 82 2.22 4.95 19.27
CA LYS A 82 3.33 5.34 20.14
C LYS A 82 2.88 5.81 21.51
N ALA A 83 1.61 6.14 21.68
CA ALA A 83 1.09 6.56 22.97
C ALA A 83 1.35 5.42 23.98
N PRO A 84 2.08 5.69 25.07
CA PRO A 84 2.27 4.68 26.11
C PRO A 84 0.87 4.26 26.57
N THR A 85 0.60 2.95 26.53
CA THR A 85 -0.62 2.40 27.09
C THR A 85 -0.75 2.98 28.50
N PRO A 86 -1.90 3.60 28.87
CA PRO A 86 -2.09 4.03 30.22
C PRO A 86 -1.98 2.78 31.08
N THR A 87 -0.86 2.65 31.79
CA THR A 87 -0.70 1.72 32.88
C THR A 87 -1.75 2.15 33.88
N LYS A 88 -2.93 1.54 33.78
CA LYS A 88 -3.94 1.59 34.82
C LYS A 88 -3.30 0.94 36.04
N SER A 89 -2.69 1.78 36.86
CA SER A 89 -2.49 1.53 38.27
C SER A 89 -3.89 1.42 38.91
N SER A 90 -4.44 0.21 38.89
CA SER A 90 -5.36 -0.35 39.88
C SER A 90 -5.90 -1.71 39.42
N ASP A 91 -5.45 -2.76 40.10
CA ASP A 91 -6.13 -4.02 40.37
C ASP A 91 -6.84 -4.76 39.22
N SER A 92 -6.04 -5.27 38.28
CA SER A 92 -6.40 -6.48 37.56
C SER A 92 -5.12 -7.23 37.20
N ASN A 93 -4.96 -8.45 37.74
CA ASN A 93 -3.80 -9.32 37.54
C ASN A 93 -3.24 -9.19 36.11
N PRO A 94 -2.06 -8.57 35.91
CA PRO A 94 -1.45 -8.54 34.59
C PRO A 94 -1.11 -9.98 34.24
N VAL A 95 -1.74 -10.51 33.20
CA VAL A 95 -1.37 -11.80 32.62
C VAL A 95 0.12 -11.71 32.31
N SER A 96 0.92 -12.50 33.01
CA SER A 96 2.38 -12.49 32.86
C SER A 96 2.73 -12.83 31.41
N ILE A 97 3.82 -12.27 30.88
CA ILE A 97 4.33 -12.61 29.54
C ILE A 97 4.51 -14.14 29.38
N LEU A 98 4.81 -14.84 30.48
CA LEU A 98 4.83 -16.31 30.53
C LEU A 98 3.45 -16.94 30.22
N GLN A 99 2.37 -16.39 30.78
CA GLN A 99 1.00 -16.86 30.56
C GLN A 99 0.53 -16.58 29.12
N VAL A 100 0.98 -15.48 28.50
CA VAL A 100 0.68 -15.21 27.07
C VAL A 100 1.31 -16.27 26.17
N ASN A 101 2.55 -16.66 26.44
CA ASN A 101 3.24 -17.70 25.68
C ASN A 101 2.59 -19.09 25.86
N GLU A 102 2.11 -19.41 27.07
CA GLU A 102 1.36 -20.64 27.34
C GLU A 102 0.04 -20.68 26.54
N ILE A 103 -0.71 -19.56 26.51
CA ILE A 103 -1.95 -19.46 25.73
C ILE A 103 -1.68 -19.63 24.24
N ILE A 104 -0.62 -19.00 23.71
CA ILE A 104 -0.22 -19.14 22.30
C ILE A 104 0.17 -20.58 21.98
N SER A 105 0.90 -21.24 22.89
CA SER A 105 1.27 -22.65 22.73
C SER A 105 0.05 -23.57 22.69
N GLU A 106 -0.90 -23.38 23.62
CA GLU A 106 -2.14 -24.16 23.68
C GLU A 106 -2.99 -23.98 22.41
N MET A 107 -3.13 -22.73 21.93
CA MET A 107 -3.86 -22.44 20.69
C MET A 107 -3.26 -23.19 19.50
N ASN A 108 -1.93 -23.23 19.39
CA ASN A 108 -1.25 -23.95 18.32
C ASN A 108 -1.44 -25.48 18.42
N GLU A 109 -1.42 -26.03 19.64
CA GLU A 109 -1.71 -27.46 19.88
C GLU A 109 -3.16 -27.82 19.55
N CYS A 110 -4.11 -26.95 19.86
CA CYS A 110 -5.51 -27.12 19.46
C CYS A 110 -5.66 -27.10 17.94
N GLU A 111 -4.98 -26.19 17.24
CA GLU A 111 -4.97 -26.12 15.79
C GLU A 111 -4.36 -27.37 15.12
N LEU A 112 -3.34 -27.98 15.75
CA LEU A 112 -2.77 -29.26 15.31
C LEU A 112 -3.76 -30.42 15.51
N ARG A 113 -4.44 -30.45 16.67
CA ARG A 113 -5.38 -31.52 17.03
C ARG A 113 -6.78 -31.35 16.46
N LYS A 114 -7.11 -30.21 15.82
CA LYS A 114 -8.47 -29.92 15.31
C LYS A 114 -8.99 -30.90 14.26
N LYS A 115 -8.10 -31.75 13.70
CA LYS A 115 -8.44 -32.81 12.75
C LYS A 115 -8.61 -34.19 13.40
N ASN A 116 -8.44 -34.30 14.72
CA ASN A 116 -8.66 -35.54 15.44
C ASN A 116 -10.15 -35.80 15.53
N VAL A 117 -10.62 -36.84 14.83
CA VAL A 117 -12.00 -37.30 14.90
C VAL A 117 -12.11 -38.33 16.02
N MET A 118 -12.87 -38.02 17.06
CA MET A 118 -13.26 -38.99 18.09
C MET A 118 -14.60 -39.61 17.70
N VAL A 119 -14.63 -40.92 17.49
CA VAL A 119 -15.87 -41.65 17.17
C VAL A 119 -16.39 -42.31 18.43
N PHE A 120 -17.54 -41.86 18.91
CA PHE A 120 -18.17 -42.40 20.11
C PHE A 120 -18.90 -43.72 19.82
N GLY A 121 -18.81 -44.69 20.74
CA GLY A 121 -19.52 -45.97 20.64
C GLY A 121 -18.80 -47.07 19.85
N LEU A 122 -17.54 -46.86 19.46
CA LEU A 122 -16.69 -47.92 18.92
C LEU A 122 -15.78 -48.49 20.02
N PRO A 123 -15.63 -49.82 20.12
CA PRO A 123 -14.66 -50.43 21.02
C PRO A 123 -13.24 -50.06 20.59
N GLU A 124 -12.39 -49.70 21.55
CA GLU A 124 -10.99 -49.36 21.30
C GLU A 124 -10.24 -50.56 20.72
N ASN A 125 -9.41 -50.30 19.70
CA ASN A 125 -8.57 -51.32 19.10
C ASN A 125 -7.39 -51.65 20.04
N GLN A 126 -7.34 -52.87 20.59
CA GLN A 126 -6.33 -53.30 21.57
C GLN A 126 -4.91 -53.48 20.97
N ASN A 127 -4.74 -53.27 19.66
CA ASN A 127 -3.51 -53.62 18.95
C ASN A 127 -2.30 -52.70 19.20
N ASN A 128 -2.39 -51.64 20.02
CA ASN A 128 -1.31 -50.66 20.16
C ASN A 128 -0.82 -50.33 21.59
N ILE A 129 -1.20 -51.13 22.60
CA ILE A 129 -0.84 -50.84 24.01
C ILE A 129 0.63 -51.24 24.34
N GLN A 130 1.37 -51.86 23.42
CA GLN A 130 2.72 -52.39 23.71
C GLN A 130 3.90 -51.45 23.34
N ALA A 131 3.67 -50.29 22.73
CA ALA A 131 4.78 -49.46 22.24
C ALA A 131 5.41 -48.52 23.29
N GLU A 132 4.73 -48.20 24.41
CA GLU A 132 5.19 -47.13 25.31
C GLU A 132 5.82 -47.60 26.64
N LYS A 133 5.95 -48.90 26.91
CA LYS A 133 6.54 -49.41 28.18
C LYS A 133 8.04 -49.72 28.14
N LYS A 134 8.81 -49.26 27.15
CA LYS A 134 10.24 -49.62 27.01
C LYS A 134 11.28 -48.53 27.27
N TYR A 135 10.91 -47.33 27.69
CA TYR A 135 11.87 -46.32 28.15
C TYR A 135 11.45 -45.76 29.50
N GLY A 136 11.96 -46.40 30.56
CA GLY A 136 11.67 -46.03 31.95
C GLY A 136 12.17 -47.08 32.93
N ALA A 137 13.46 -47.41 32.84
CA ALA A 137 14.24 -48.07 33.89
C ALA A 137 15.53 -47.27 34.06
#